data_AF-X1FQI7-F1
#
_entry.id   AF-X1FQI7-F1
#
_cell.length_a   1.000
_cell.length_b   1.000
_cell.length_c   1.000
_cell.angle_alpha   90.00
_cell.angle_beta   90.00
_cell.angle_gamma   90.00
#
_symmetry.space_group_name_H-M   'P 1'
#
loop_
_entity.id
_entity.type
_entity.pdbx_description
1 polymer ?
#
loop_
_entity_poly.entity_id
_entity_poly.type
_entity_poly.pdbx_seq_one_letter_code
_entity_poly.pdbx_strand_id
1 'polypeptide(L)'
;MMKSAEIPRKLAKKYAEESRRLKNKASTPERVEELEQMAKNLEIAPWEPAKTFWQGVQSLWLIHMLIIAEESYPGPGVSFGRTDLHLWPLYKKDVIDEKNITKDFAKEILGSFWFHCNTVYDAQIKVGGNQGITSGFGQLMTLSGCGAHGEDLTNELTYTILEVIDEWSPILEPKPNVRLHRNTPERLLDIIVDMVTSAQGAPFILNFDERSIAGMIAEGIPKEDAWDYACVGCLENTMQGNDRSGTVNCNPNLAKSIELTLWNGKNMPDKSDTSKSREQFGPKTGDPENFETWEEFWNAWFEQMKFIIRYTVEVNNLTEELRGEFLPTPYVSTIVRGCAENGLDVRQGGPELRFITIEGVGYATTVDSLLAI
;
A
#
# COMPACT_ATOMS: atom_id res chain seq x y z
N MET A 1 3.05 -22.84 -6.04
CA MET A 1 4.31 -22.36 -5.45
C MET A 1 5.56 -22.70 -6.28
N MET A 2 6.05 -23.96 -6.35
CA MET A 2 7.33 -24.29 -7.03
C MET A 2 7.46 -23.74 -8.47
N LYS A 3 6.44 -23.94 -9.33
CA LYS A 3 6.45 -23.41 -10.70
C LYS A 3 6.44 -21.87 -10.73
N SER A 4 5.70 -21.26 -9.82
CA SER A 4 5.54 -19.80 -9.71
C SER A 4 6.82 -19.13 -9.23
N ALA A 5 7.56 -19.76 -8.31
CA ALA A 5 8.84 -19.25 -7.80
C ALA A 5 9.90 -19.10 -8.90
N GLU A 6 9.80 -19.84 -10.01
CA GLU A 6 10.73 -19.70 -11.13
C GLU A 6 10.41 -18.53 -12.08
N ILE A 7 9.23 -17.90 -11.96
CA ILE A 7 8.78 -16.84 -12.86
C ILE A 7 9.75 -15.64 -12.84
N PRO A 8 10.17 -15.10 -11.67
CA PRO A 8 11.12 -14.00 -11.63
C PRO A 8 12.43 -14.30 -12.35
N ARG A 9 12.99 -15.50 -12.18
CA ARG A 9 14.21 -15.94 -12.89
C ARG A 9 14.02 -15.95 -14.40
N LYS A 10 12.91 -16.52 -14.88
CA LYS A 10 12.61 -16.62 -16.31
C LYS A 10 12.44 -15.24 -16.94
N LEU A 11 11.75 -14.35 -16.24
CA LEU A 11 11.52 -12.98 -16.67
C LEU A 11 12.83 -12.17 -16.69
N ALA A 12 13.62 -12.22 -15.61
CA ALA A 12 14.90 -11.50 -15.53
C ALA A 12 15.85 -11.95 -16.66
N LYS A 13 15.93 -13.25 -16.93
CA LYS A 13 16.68 -13.78 -18.07
C LYS A 13 16.23 -13.19 -19.42
N LYS A 14 14.92 -13.01 -19.63
CA LYS A 14 14.39 -12.40 -20.85
C LYS A 14 14.77 -10.93 -20.98
N TYR A 15 14.73 -10.17 -19.89
CA TYR A 15 15.24 -8.80 -19.88
C TYR A 15 16.75 -8.72 -20.08
N ALA A 16 17.53 -9.69 -19.58
CA ALA A 16 18.97 -9.75 -19.83
C ALA A 16 19.29 -10.00 -21.32
N GLU A 17 18.56 -10.94 -21.94
CA GLU A 17 18.63 -11.20 -23.39
C GLU A 17 18.28 -9.92 -24.18
N GLU A 18 17.22 -9.22 -23.78
CA GLU A 18 16.78 -7.98 -24.44
C GLU A 18 17.77 -6.83 -24.26
N SER A 19 18.36 -6.67 -23.06
CA SER A 19 19.39 -5.67 -22.80
C SER A 19 20.60 -5.88 -23.71
N ARG A 20 21.04 -7.13 -23.89
CA ARG A 20 22.11 -7.46 -24.85
C ARG A 20 21.70 -7.27 -26.31
N ARG A 21 20.44 -7.50 -26.65
CA ARG A 21 19.92 -7.21 -27.99
C ARG A 21 19.96 -5.71 -28.28
N LEU A 22 19.57 -4.88 -27.31
CA LEU A 22 19.63 -3.41 -27.41
C LEU A 22 21.06 -2.89 -27.42
N LYS A 23 21.97 -3.54 -26.69
CA LYS A 23 23.41 -3.22 -26.67
C LYS A 23 24.01 -3.22 -28.06
N ASN A 24 23.64 -4.19 -28.90
CA ASN A 24 24.11 -4.28 -30.29
C ASN A 24 23.59 -3.15 -31.21
N LYS A 25 22.63 -2.35 -30.74
CA LYS A 25 22.06 -1.20 -31.45
C LYS A 25 22.41 0.14 -30.79
N ALA A 26 23.15 0.13 -29.69
CA ALA A 26 23.51 1.34 -28.96
C ALA A 26 24.49 2.20 -29.78
N SER A 27 24.28 3.51 -29.74
CA SER A 27 25.05 4.49 -30.52
C SER A 27 26.30 5.01 -29.81
N THR A 28 26.44 4.77 -28.49
CA THR A 28 27.56 5.28 -27.69
C THR A 28 28.21 4.17 -26.85
N PRO A 29 29.52 4.24 -26.59
CA PRO A 29 30.22 3.28 -25.71
C PRO A 29 29.62 3.20 -24.31
N GLU A 30 29.20 4.34 -23.75
CA GLU A 30 28.63 4.42 -22.40
C GLU A 30 27.32 3.62 -22.32
N ARG A 31 26.45 3.75 -23.33
CA ARG A 31 25.19 3.00 -23.38
C ARG A 31 25.42 1.51 -23.61
N VAL A 32 26.49 1.13 -24.32
CA VAL A 32 26.88 -0.28 -24.49
C VAL A 32 27.27 -0.88 -23.14
N GLU A 33 28.08 -0.18 -22.35
CA GLU A 33 28.51 -0.63 -21.03
C GLU A 33 27.33 -0.72 -20.06
N GLU A 34 26.47 0.30 -20.04
CA GLU A 34 25.27 0.34 -19.22
C GLU A 34 24.34 -0.87 -19.52
N LEU A 35 24.03 -1.14 -20.79
CA LEU A 35 23.16 -2.26 -21.18
C LEU A 35 23.79 -3.62 -20.85
N GLU A 36 25.11 -3.76 -20.94
CA GLU A 36 25.78 -4.97 -20.49
C GLU A 36 25.70 -5.12 -18.96
N GLN A 37 25.85 -4.02 -18.22
CA GLN A 37 25.74 -4.04 -16.76
C GLN A 37 24.30 -4.36 -16.31
N MET A 38 23.29 -3.81 -16.97
CA MET A 38 21.88 -4.17 -16.77
C MET A 38 21.66 -5.68 -16.98
N ALA A 39 22.19 -6.24 -18.08
CA ALA A 39 22.09 -7.66 -18.36
C ALA A 39 22.74 -8.53 -17.26
N LYS A 40 23.95 -8.15 -16.79
CA LYS A 40 24.64 -8.84 -15.68
C LYS A 40 23.87 -8.77 -14.37
N ASN A 41 23.24 -7.64 -14.05
CA ASN A 41 22.41 -7.50 -12.87
C ASN A 41 21.21 -8.47 -12.91
N LEU A 42 20.56 -8.59 -14.08
CA LEU A 42 19.41 -9.46 -14.31
C LEU A 42 19.75 -10.95 -14.36
N GLU A 43 21.02 -11.32 -14.49
CA GLU A 43 21.48 -12.70 -14.33
C GLU A 43 21.56 -13.13 -12.86
N ILE A 44 21.59 -12.16 -11.93
CA ILE A 44 21.64 -12.37 -10.48
C ILE A 44 20.25 -12.11 -9.90
N ALA A 45 19.77 -10.86 -9.99
CA ALA A 45 18.52 -10.44 -9.39
C ALA A 45 17.32 -10.69 -10.32
N PRO A 46 16.16 -11.13 -9.81
CA PRO A 46 15.82 -11.32 -8.39
C PRO A 46 15.96 -12.79 -7.94
N TRP A 47 16.61 -13.65 -8.73
CA TRP A 47 16.68 -15.08 -8.42
C TRP A 47 17.66 -15.37 -7.27
N GLU A 48 18.82 -14.75 -7.31
CA GLU A 48 19.82 -14.78 -6.23
C GLU A 48 19.72 -13.49 -5.40
N PRO A 49 20.15 -13.51 -4.12
CA PRO A 49 20.23 -12.30 -3.31
C PRO A 49 21.08 -11.21 -3.99
N ALA A 50 20.56 -9.98 -3.98
CA ALA A 50 21.27 -8.83 -4.53
C ALA A 50 22.59 -8.57 -3.79
N LYS A 51 23.63 -8.21 -4.54
CA LYS A 51 24.99 -7.94 -4.02
C LYS A 51 25.43 -6.49 -4.16
N THR A 52 24.68 -5.72 -4.95
CA THR A 52 24.86 -4.30 -5.23
C THR A 52 23.55 -3.55 -5.05
N PHE A 53 23.60 -2.25 -4.82
CA PHE A 53 22.43 -1.38 -4.69
C PHE A 53 21.57 -1.42 -5.97
N TRP A 54 22.20 -1.39 -7.14
CA TRP A 54 21.48 -1.50 -8.42
C TRP A 54 20.73 -2.84 -8.53
N GLN A 55 21.35 -3.96 -8.12
CA GLN A 55 20.66 -5.25 -8.10
C GLN A 55 19.48 -5.25 -7.11
N GLY A 56 19.62 -4.59 -5.96
CA GLY A 56 18.56 -4.46 -4.96
C GLY A 56 17.32 -3.74 -5.52
N VAL A 57 17.53 -2.57 -6.11
CA VAL A 57 16.44 -1.79 -6.74
C VAL A 57 15.83 -2.54 -7.92
N GLN A 58 16.65 -3.19 -8.76
CA GLN A 58 16.16 -4.00 -9.88
C GLN A 58 15.32 -5.20 -9.40
N SER A 59 15.72 -5.83 -8.29
CA SER A 59 14.99 -6.93 -7.67
C SER A 59 13.63 -6.47 -7.17
N LEU A 60 13.60 -5.33 -6.44
CA LEU A 60 12.38 -4.73 -5.92
C LEU A 60 11.37 -4.46 -7.05
N TRP A 61 11.84 -3.86 -8.16
CA TRP A 61 10.99 -3.58 -9.31
C TRP A 61 10.42 -4.84 -9.97
N LEU A 62 11.24 -5.85 -10.24
CA LEU A 62 10.77 -7.07 -10.89
C LEU A 62 9.78 -7.84 -10.02
N ILE A 63 10.01 -7.88 -8.70
CA ILE A 63 9.09 -8.51 -7.76
C ILE A 63 7.75 -7.77 -7.77
N HIS A 64 7.79 -6.44 -7.64
CA HIS A 64 6.61 -5.58 -7.63
C HIS A 64 5.79 -5.71 -8.93
N MET A 65 6.43 -5.64 -10.09
CA MET A 65 5.77 -5.78 -11.39
C MET A 65 5.07 -7.14 -11.54
N LEU A 66 5.68 -8.22 -11.04
CA LEU A 66 5.08 -9.56 -11.09
C LEU A 66 3.89 -9.71 -10.14
N ILE A 67 3.92 -9.07 -8.96
CA ILE A 67 2.76 -9.04 -8.04
C ILE A 67 1.58 -8.36 -8.74
N ILE A 68 1.82 -7.18 -9.32
CA ILE A 68 0.80 -6.44 -10.08
C ILE A 68 0.22 -7.28 -11.22
N ALA A 69 1.08 -7.98 -11.97
CA ALA A 69 0.66 -8.83 -13.07
C ALA A 69 -0.19 -10.02 -12.60
N GLU A 70 0.22 -10.73 -11.54
CA GLU A 70 -0.51 -11.90 -11.03
C GLU A 70 -1.85 -11.52 -10.39
N GLU A 71 -1.88 -10.46 -9.58
CA GLU A 71 -3.13 -10.02 -8.95
C GLU A 71 -4.13 -9.43 -9.96
N SER A 72 -3.73 -9.28 -11.24
CA SER A 72 -4.53 -8.65 -12.30
C SER A 72 -5.05 -7.27 -11.89
N TYR A 73 -4.25 -6.59 -11.06
CA TYR A 73 -4.64 -5.42 -10.28
C TYR A 73 -3.63 -4.32 -10.54
N PRO A 74 -3.93 -3.36 -11.43
CA PRO A 74 -2.90 -2.50 -12.01
C PRO A 74 -2.49 -1.31 -11.12
N GLY A 75 -2.47 -1.42 -9.78
CA GLY A 75 -1.84 -0.35 -8.99
C GLY A 75 -2.24 -0.16 -7.53
N PRO A 76 -3.47 -0.44 -7.05
CA PRO A 76 -3.77 -0.04 -5.69
C PRO A 76 -3.18 -0.97 -4.63
N GLY A 77 -2.45 -0.39 -3.66
CA GLY A 77 -2.09 -1.08 -2.43
C GLY A 77 -0.90 -2.05 -2.49
N VAL A 78 -0.14 -2.15 -3.57
CA VAL A 78 1.15 -2.87 -3.54
C VAL A 78 2.25 -1.88 -3.14
N SER A 79 2.58 -1.86 -1.85
CA SER A 79 3.58 -0.94 -1.29
C SER A 79 4.94 -1.60 -1.08
N PHE A 80 5.98 -0.79 -0.95
CA PHE A 80 7.38 -1.24 -0.94
C PHE A 80 7.92 -1.56 0.46
N GLY A 81 7.14 -1.38 1.53
CA GLY A 81 7.62 -1.58 2.89
C GLY A 81 8.64 -0.51 3.32
N ARG A 82 9.51 -0.86 4.27
CA ARG A 82 10.60 0.01 4.77
C ARG A 82 11.81 0.01 3.85
N THR A 83 11.69 0.68 2.70
CA THR A 83 12.67 0.62 1.61
C THR A 83 14.03 1.16 1.97
N ASP A 84 14.08 2.20 2.78
CA ASP A 84 15.33 2.73 3.28
C ASP A 84 16.06 1.78 4.23
N LEU A 85 15.40 0.75 4.78
CA LEU A 85 16.05 -0.24 5.65
C LEU A 85 16.49 -1.48 4.90
N HIS A 86 15.61 -2.11 4.11
CA HIS A 86 16.00 -3.36 3.43
C HIS A 86 16.98 -3.15 2.26
N LEU A 87 17.06 -1.93 1.71
CA LEU A 87 18.11 -1.56 0.74
C LEU A 87 19.35 -0.93 1.40
N TRP A 88 19.29 -0.54 2.67
CA TRP A 88 20.41 0.12 3.37
C TRP A 88 21.72 -0.66 3.30
N PRO A 89 21.76 -1.98 3.56
CA PRO A 89 23.03 -2.72 3.51
C PRO A 89 23.71 -2.63 2.14
N LEU A 90 22.92 -2.62 1.05
CA LEU A 90 23.42 -2.53 -0.31
C LEU A 90 23.87 -1.10 -0.65
N TYR A 91 23.08 -0.10 -0.26
CA TYR A 91 23.42 1.32 -0.46
C TYR A 91 24.69 1.69 0.30
N LYS A 92 24.75 1.39 1.60
CA LYS A 92 25.90 1.71 2.44
C LYS A 92 27.17 1.09 1.89
N LYS A 93 27.12 -0.19 1.49
CA LYS A 93 28.25 -0.88 0.87
C LYS A 93 28.70 -0.18 -0.41
N ASP A 94 27.82 -0.03 -1.39
CA ASP A 94 28.21 0.42 -2.73
C ASP A 94 28.51 1.93 -2.81
N VAL A 95 27.80 2.75 -2.04
CA VAL A 95 27.87 4.22 -2.15
C VAL A 95 28.84 4.82 -1.13
N ILE A 96 28.87 4.28 0.09
CA ILE A 96 29.60 4.88 1.22
C ILE A 96 30.93 4.16 1.45
N ASP A 97 30.88 2.84 1.65
CA ASP A 97 32.04 2.07 2.12
C ASP A 97 33.01 1.76 0.97
N GLU A 98 32.52 1.10 -0.09
CA GLU A 98 33.33 0.67 -1.25
C GLU A 98 33.39 1.71 -2.36
N LYS A 99 32.41 2.63 -2.42
CA LYS A 99 32.29 3.67 -3.46
C LYS A 99 32.32 3.09 -4.88
N ASN A 100 31.69 1.92 -5.06
CA ASN A 100 31.47 1.29 -6.35
C ASN A 100 30.63 2.18 -7.27
N ILE A 101 29.71 2.97 -6.70
CA ILE A 101 28.93 3.98 -7.41
C ILE A 101 28.87 5.29 -6.59
N THR A 102 28.60 6.40 -7.26
CA THR A 102 28.37 7.69 -6.59
C THR A 102 26.95 7.81 -6.05
N LYS A 103 26.72 8.74 -5.12
CA LYS A 103 25.36 9.10 -4.66
C LYS A 103 24.51 9.56 -5.83
N ASP A 104 25.04 10.36 -6.75
CA ASP A 104 24.30 10.85 -7.92
C ASP A 104 23.86 9.71 -8.83
N PHE A 105 24.73 8.71 -9.08
CA PHE A 105 24.32 7.54 -9.85
C PHE A 105 23.29 6.67 -9.11
N ALA A 106 23.39 6.57 -7.78
CA ALA A 106 22.34 5.92 -6.98
C ALA A 106 20.99 6.65 -7.09
N LYS A 107 21.00 8.00 -7.14
CA LYS A 107 19.81 8.82 -7.39
C LYS A 107 19.26 8.62 -8.80
N GLU A 108 20.10 8.46 -9.82
CA GLU A 108 19.64 8.12 -11.18
C GLU A 108 18.95 6.76 -11.24
N ILE A 109 19.49 5.75 -10.54
CA ILE A 109 18.86 4.43 -10.41
C ILE A 109 17.49 4.55 -9.74
N LEU A 110 17.41 5.29 -8.63
CA LEU A 110 16.14 5.55 -7.93
C LEU A 110 15.17 6.36 -8.81
N GLY A 111 15.61 7.42 -9.48
CA GLY A 111 14.78 8.19 -10.40
C GLY A 111 14.17 7.33 -11.51
N SER A 112 14.95 6.39 -12.07
CA SER A 112 14.45 5.40 -13.04
C SER A 112 13.38 4.50 -12.42
N PHE A 113 13.57 4.07 -11.18
CA PHE A 113 12.57 3.30 -10.43
C PHE A 113 11.27 4.10 -10.20
N TRP A 114 11.37 5.38 -9.81
CA TRP A 114 10.21 6.28 -9.66
C TRP A 114 9.45 6.42 -10.97
N PHE A 115 10.15 6.66 -12.07
CA PHE A 115 9.53 6.71 -13.40
C PHE A 115 8.76 5.41 -13.70
N HIS A 116 9.36 4.26 -13.45
CA HIS A 116 8.73 2.96 -13.68
C HIS A 116 7.46 2.74 -12.85
N CYS A 117 7.45 3.13 -11.57
CA CYS A 117 6.27 3.03 -10.71
C CYS A 117 5.06 3.81 -11.24
N ASN A 118 5.28 4.84 -12.07
CA ASN A 118 4.22 5.63 -12.69
C ASN A 118 3.80 5.12 -14.07
N THR A 119 4.55 4.20 -14.69
CA THR A 119 4.14 3.60 -15.99
C THR A 119 2.94 2.66 -15.86
N VAL A 120 2.64 2.18 -14.65
CA VAL A 120 1.47 1.32 -14.38
C VAL A 120 0.14 2.06 -14.64
N TYR A 121 0.17 3.39 -14.59
CA TYR A 121 -1.00 4.24 -14.79
C TYR A 121 -1.53 4.28 -16.20
N ASP A 122 -0.68 4.04 -17.20
CA ASP A 122 -1.10 4.04 -18.61
C ASP A 122 -2.13 2.95 -18.92
N ALA A 123 -2.06 1.82 -18.21
CA ALA A 123 -3.05 0.76 -18.31
C ALA A 123 -4.32 1.11 -17.53
N GLN A 124 -4.18 1.74 -16.36
CA GLN A 124 -5.30 2.11 -15.49
C GLN A 124 -6.18 3.22 -16.01
N ILE A 125 -5.61 4.30 -16.53
CA ILE A 125 -6.37 5.40 -17.14
C ILE A 125 -7.25 4.88 -18.28
N LYS A 126 -6.81 3.82 -18.97
CA LYS A 126 -7.58 3.18 -20.05
C LYS A 126 -8.73 2.30 -19.55
N VAL A 127 -8.70 1.79 -18.32
CA VAL A 127 -9.68 0.81 -17.79
C VAL A 127 -10.52 1.32 -16.60
N GLY A 128 -10.05 2.29 -15.83
CA GLY A 128 -10.58 2.68 -14.51
C GLY A 128 -11.59 3.82 -14.48
N GLY A 129 -11.99 4.35 -15.65
CA GLY A 129 -12.80 5.57 -15.74
C GLY A 129 -11.99 6.83 -15.39
N ASN A 130 -12.57 8.01 -15.62
CA ASN A 130 -11.98 9.34 -15.35
C ASN A 130 -11.79 9.61 -13.83
N GLN A 131 -11.06 8.74 -13.13
CA GLN A 131 -10.45 9.08 -11.85
C GLN A 131 -9.34 10.07 -12.19
N GLY A 132 -9.48 11.33 -11.78
CA GLY A 132 -8.66 12.45 -12.28
C GLY A 132 -7.15 12.20 -12.26
N ILE A 133 -6.42 13.03 -13.01
CA ILE A 133 -4.95 12.94 -13.21
C ILE A 133 -4.12 13.00 -11.91
N THR A 134 -4.75 13.24 -10.76
CA THR A 134 -4.15 13.38 -9.43
C THR A 134 -4.54 12.28 -8.44
N SER A 135 -5.39 11.33 -8.82
CA SER A 135 -5.72 10.19 -7.96
C SER A 135 -4.56 9.21 -7.96
N GLY A 136 -3.59 9.37 -7.06
CA GLY A 136 -2.55 8.35 -6.90
C GLY A 136 -3.13 7.09 -6.25
N PHE A 137 -2.51 5.95 -6.51
CA PHE A 137 -3.16 4.66 -6.31
C PHE A 137 -2.59 3.89 -5.10
N GLY A 138 -1.59 4.41 -4.39
CA GLY A 138 -1.18 3.86 -3.10
C GLY A 138 -0.04 2.85 -3.18
N GLN A 139 0.98 3.18 -3.98
CA GLN A 139 2.27 2.52 -3.94
C GLN A 139 3.15 3.24 -2.92
N LEU A 140 3.00 2.92 -1.63
CA LEU A 140 3.73 3.62 -0.58
C LEU A 140 5.15 3.10 -0.41
N MET A 141 6.04 4.01 -0.05
CA MET A 141 7.39 3.69 0.40
C MET A 141 7.56 4.18 1.83
N THR A 142 7.70 3.28 2.79
CA THR A 142 7.91 3.64 4.19
C THR A 142 9.38 3.96 4.42
N LEU A 143 9.63 5.06 5.14
CA LEU A 143 10.95 5.63 5.41
C LEU A 143 11.06 6.00 6.89
N SER A 144 12.28 5.98 7.44
CA SER A 144 12.60 6.34 8.83
C SER A 144 11.82 5.48 9.85
N GLY A 145 11.54 6.03 11.03
CA GLY A 145 10.90 5.38 12.17
C GLY A 145 11.91 4.79 13.16
N CYS A 146 11.40 4.31 14.29
CA CYS A 146 12.21 3.73 15.34
C CYS A 146 12.51 2.24 15.09
N GLY A 147 13.53 1.75 15.79
CA GLY A 147 13.91 0.35 15.90
C GLY A 147 13.32 -0.34 17.12
N ALA A 148 13.76 -1.58 17.36
CA ALA A 148 13.24 -2.46 18.40
C ALA A 148 13.40 -1.92 19.83
N HIS A 149 14.36 -1.01 20.03
CA HIS A 149 14.66 -0.40 21.32
C HIS A 149 14.36 1.10 21.35
N GLY A 150 13.62 1.60 20.35
CA GLY A 150 13.24 3.01 20.23
C GLY A 150 14.34 3.93 19.70
N GLU A 151 15.44 3.36 19.23
CA GLU A 151 16.48 4.06 18.47
C GLU A 151 15.92 4.57 17.15
N ASP A 152 16.36 5.74 16.69
CA ASP A 152 16.03 6.22 15.34
C ASP A 152 16.75 5.38 14.28
N LEU A 153 16.04 5.01 13.20
CA LEU A 153 16.60 4.27 12.07
C LEU A 153 16.75 5.11 10.80
N THR A 154 16.62 6.44 10.91
CA THR A 154 16.90 7.36 9.80
C THR A 154 18.36 7.19 9.35
N ASN A 155 18.56 7.06 8.06
CA ASN A 155 19.89 6.83 7.48
C ASN A 155 20.12 7.65 6.20
N GLU A 156 21.32 7.58 5.62
CA GLU A 156 21.66 8.36 4.42
C GLU A 156 20.85 7.94 3.18
N LEU A 157 20.35 6.71 3.11
CA LEU A 157 19.42 6.31 2.06
C LEU A 157 18.04 6.94 2.27
N THR A 158 17.57 7.13 3.51
CA THR A 158 16.35 7.90 3.82
C THR A 158 16.44 9.30 3.19
N TYR A 159 17.53 10.03 3.46
CA TYR A 159 17.74 11.37 2.90
C TYR A 159 17.89 11.36 1.38
N THR A 160 18.61 10.39 0.83
CA THR A 160 18.78 10.25 -0.63
C THR A 160 17.44 10.01 -1.33
N ILE A 161 16.57 9.20 -0.75
CA ILE A 161 15.22 8.97 -1.29
C ILE A 161 14.38 10.25 -1.25
N LEU A 162 14.41 11.00 -0.14
CA LEU A 162 13.69 12.28 -0.03
C LEU A 162 14.18 13.31 -1.06
N GLU A 163 15.49 13.38 -1.32
CA GLU A 163 16.04 14.21 -2.39
C GLU A 163 15.50 13.81 -3.78
N VAL A 164 15.43 12.51 -4.08
CA VAL A 164 14.87 12.02 -5.35
C VAL A 164 13.39 12.40 -5.47
N ILE A 165 12.62 12.26 -4.39
CA ILE A 165 11.20 12.64 -4.40
C ILE A 165 11.02 14.13 -4.67
N ASP A 166 11.81 14.98 -4.01
CA ASP A 166 11.76 16.43 -4.20
C ASP A 166 12.14 16.81 -5.64
N GLU A 167 13.21 16.23 -6.19
CA GLU A 167 13.67 16.47 -7.57
C GLU A 167 12.66 16.05 -8.64
N TRP A 168 11.87 15.00 -8.37
CA TRP A 168 10.85 14.50 -9.29
C TRP A 168 9.46 15.08 -9.05
N SER A 169 9.28 15.93 -8.04
CA SER A 169 8.00 16.58 -7.76
C SER A 169 7.46 17.34 -8.99
N PRO A 170 6.17 17.21 -9.37
CA PRO A 170 5.08 16.59 -8.62
C PRO A 170 4.74 15.14 -9.07
N ILE A 171 5.73 14.28 -9.34
CA ILE A 171 5.47 12.87 -9.66
C ILE A 171 4.63 12.20 -8.54
N LEU A 172 3.71 11.30 -8.91
CA LEU A 172 2.70 10.80 -7.98
C LEU A 172 3.18 9.63 -7.13
N GLU A 173 3.97 8.71 -7.68
CA GLU A 173 4.41 7.50 -6.97
C GLU A 173 5.91 7.20 -7.12
N PRO A 174 6.47 6.35 -6.25
CA PRO A 174 5.92 5.94 -4.97
C PRO A 174 5.72 7.13 -4.03
N LYS A 175 4.57 7.19 -3.33
CA LYS A 175 4.41 8.20 -2.29
C LYS A 175 5.23 7.81 -1.05
N PRO A 176 6.14 8.68 -0.58
CA PRO A 176 6.76 8.49 0.72
C PRO A 176 5.74 8.48 1.87
N ASN A 177 5.88 7.49 2.75
CA ASN A 177 5.38 7.48 4.12
C ASN A 177 6.57 7.66 5.06
N VAL A 178 6.68 8.81 5.71
CA VAL A 178 7.77 9.10 6.64
C VAL A 178 7.29 8.87 8.07
N ARG A 179 7.94 7.91 8.73
CA ARG A 179 7.68 7.59 10.12
C ARG A 179 8.47 8.53 11.03
N LEU A 180 7.77 9.09 12.02
CA LEU A 180 8.29 10.05 12.99
C LEU A 180 8.05 9.54 14.40
N HIS A 181 8.95 9.89 15.30
CA HIS A 181 8.87 9.56 16.71
C HIS A 181 9.56 10.64 17.55
N ARG A 182 9.46 10.56 18.87
CA ARG A 182 10.03 11.54 19.80
C ARG A 182 11.53 11.80 19.67
N ASN A 183 12.28 10.83 19.13
CA ASN A 183 13.73 10.94 18.96
C ASN A 183 14.12 11.16 17.50
N THR A 184 13.16 11.50 16.61
CA THR A 184 13.46 11.79 15.21
C THR A 184 14.50 12.91 15.10
N PRO A 185 15.55 12.75 14.26
CA PRO A 185 16.58 13.76 14.08
C PRO A 185 16.01 15.09 13.57
N GLU A 186 16.51 16.19 14.13
CA GLU A 186 16.15 17.56 13.73
C GLU A 186 16.34 17.78 12.23
N ARG A 187 17.43 17.26 11.65
CA ARG A 187 17.69 17.28 10.21
C ARG A 187 16.54 16.69 9.38
N LEU A 188 15.91 15.60 9.82
CA LEU A 188 14.79 15.01 9.09
C LEU A 188 13.54 15.89 9.23
N LEU A 189 13.29 16.44 10.42
CA LEU A 189 12.16 17.35 10.65
C LEU A 189 12.28 18.62 9.79
N ASP A 190 13.47 19.21 9.68
CA ASP A 190 13.71 20.39 8.84
C ASP A 190 13.42 20.10 7.36
N ILE A 191 13.93 18.98 6.83
CA ILE A 191 13.68 18.56 5.44
C ILE A 191 12.18 18.36 5.19
N ILE A 192 11.47 17.71 6.11
CA ILE A 192 10.03 17.49 6.01
C ILE A 192 9.30 18.84 5.97
N VAL A 193 9.63 19.76 6.89
CA VAL A 193 9.00 21.09 6.92
C VAL A 193 9.23 21.82 5.60
N ASP A 194 10.47 21.85 5.09
CA ASP A 194 10.81 22.49 3.82
C ASP A 194 9.99 21.91 2.66
N MET A 195 9.93 20.59 2.54
CA MET A 195 9.13 19.92 1.50
C MET A 195 7.62 20.19 1.63
N VAL A 196 7.05 20.30 2.85
CA VAL A 196 5.64 20.69 3.01
C VAL A 196 5.41 22.11 2.49
N THR A 197 6.33 23.04 2.73
CA THR A 197 6.13 24.45 2.35
C THR A 197 6.06 24.69 0.85
N SER A 198 6.68 23.82 0.05
CA SER A 198 6.70 23.93 -1.42
C SER A 198 5.64 23.04 -2.11
N ALA A 199 4.99 22.14 -1.38
CA ALA A 199 4.12 21.13 -1.97
C ALA A 199 2.78 21.68 -2.49
N GLN A 200 2.37 21.18 -3.66
CA GLN A 200 1.04 21.42 -4.24
C GLN A 200 0.13 20.20 -3.98
N GLY A 201 -0.14 19.93 -2.70
CA GLY A 201 -0.89 18.74 -2.26
C GLY A 201 -0.24 18.11 -1.04
N ALA A 202 -0.44 16.79 -0.86
CA ALA A 202 0.28 16.02 0.16
C ALA A 202 1.54 15.41 -0.47
N PRO A 203 2.75 15.96 -0.22
CA PRO A 203 4.00 15.47 -0.83
C PRO A 203 4.43 14.11 -0.25
N PHE A 204 3.97 13.81 0.96
CA PHE A 204 4.20 12.58 1.70
C PHE A 204 3.12 12.38 2.74
N ILE A 205 3.18 11.22 3.36
CA ILE A 205 2.35 10.80 4.47
C ILE A 205 3.21 10.79 5.74
N LEU A 206 2.73 11.38 6.81
CA LEU A 206 3.41 11.36 8.10
C LEU A 206 2.73 10.34 9.03
N ASN A 207 3.54 9.42 9.54
CA ASN A 207 3.11 8.43 10.52
C ASN A 207 3.83 8.69 11.85
N PHE A 208 3.12 8.57 12.97
CA PHE A 208 3.66 8.82 14.29
C PHE A 208 3.77 7.51 15.07
N ASP A 209 4.99 7.02 15.23
CA ASP A 209 5.30 5.66 15.69
C ASP A 209 4.64 5.34 17.04
N GLU A 210 4.64 6.25 18.02
CA GLU A 210 4.06 5.95 19.33
C GLU A 210 2.56 5.60 19.25
N ARG A 211 1.83 6.17 18.29
CA ARG A 211 0.41 5.90 18.08
C ARG A 211 0.19 4.72 17.15
N SER A 212 0.94 4.66 16.05
CA SER A 212 0.86 3.54 15.11
C SER A 212 1.22 2.22 15.76
N ILE A 213 2.35 2.16 16.49
CA ILE A 213 2.80 0.95 17.21
C ILE A 213 1.79 0.56 18.30
N ALA A 214 1.25 1.54 19.04
CA ALA A 214 0.22 1.25 20.05
C ALA A 214 -1.05 0.65 19.42
N GLY A 215 -1.46 1.13 18.24
CA GLY A 215 -2.56 0.56 17.46
C GLY A 215 -2.28 -0.88 17.04
N MET A 216 -1.11 -1.12 16.41
CA MET A 216 -0.68 -2.47 15.99
C MET A 216 -0.69 -3.47 17.16
N ILE A 217 -0.17 -3.06 18.33
CA ILE A 217 -0.19 -3.91 19.53
C ILE A 217 -1.62 -4.18 19.99
N ALA A 218 -2.50 -3.18 19.96
CA ALA A 218 -3.90 -3.34 20.33
C ALA A 218 -4.65 -4.30 19.38
N GLU A 219 -4.25 -4.34 18.11
CA GLU A 219 -4.77 -5.28 17.10
C GLU A 219 -4.22 -6.71 17.26
N GLY A 220 -3.20 -6.90 18.10
CA GLY A 220 -2.64 -8.21 18.43
C GLY A 220 -1.27 -8.50 17.81
N ILE A 221 -0.63 -7.52 17.19
CA ILE A 221 0.76 -7.65 16.73
C ILE A 221 1.70 -7.76 17.93
N PRO A 222 2.66 -8.71 17.94
CA PRO A 222 3.65 -8.81 19.00
C PRO A 222 4.42 -7.49 19.17
N LYS A 223 4.60 -7.06 20.42
CA LYS A 223 5.21 -5.77 20.74
C LYS A 223 6.64 -5.67 20.21
N GLU A 224 7.37 -6.77 20.26
CA GLU A 224 8.73 -6.94 19.77
C GLU A 224 8.87 -6.83 18.25
N ASP A 225 7.77 -7.00 17.51
CA ASP A 225 7.75 -6.94 16.05
C ASP A 225 7.10 -5.64 15.54
N ALA A 226 6.17 -5.06 16.32
CA ALA A 226 5.35 -3.93 15.91
C ALA A 226 6.15 -2.68 15.47
N TRP A 227 7.40 -2.51 15.91
CA TRP A 227 8.28 -1.42 15.45
C TRP A 227 8.63 -1.52 13.96
N ASP A 228 8.57 -2.71 13.36
CA ASP A 228 8.94 -2.95 11.96
C ASP A 228 7.75 -2.85 11.00
N TYR A 229 6.65 -2.24 11.44
CA TYR A 229 5.50 -1.97 10.58
C TYR A 229 5.87 -1.07 9.39
N ALA A 230 5.09 -1.21 8.32
CA ALA A 230 5.12 -0.32 7.17
C ALA A 230 3.70 0.16 6.86
N CYS A 231 3.61 1.19 6.02
CA CYS A 231 2.33 1.64 5.49
C CYS A 231 2.06 0.97 4.15
N VAL A 232 0.82 0.52 3.94
CA VAL A 232 0.31 0.04 2.66
C VAL A 232 -0.79 0.98 2.17
N GLY A 233 -0.98 1.10 0.86
CA GLY A 233 -2.14 1.78 0.28
C GLY A 233 -2.21 3.28 0.57
N CYS A 234 -3.15 3.69 1.40
CA CYS A 234 -3.35 5.08 1.77
C CYS A 234 -2.59 5.39 3.08
N LEU A 235 -3.01 4.81 4.19
CA LEU A 235 -2.56 5.16 5.55
C LEU A 235 -2.49 3.93 6.48
N GLU A 236 -2.69 2.74 5.94
CA GLU A 236 -2.92 1.54 6.71
C GLU A 236 -1.59 0.97 7.16
N ASN A 237 -1.40 0.91 8.49
CA ASN A 237 -0.21 0.33 9.08
C ASN A 237 -0.37 -1.19 9.10
N THR A 238 0.56 -1.90 8.49
CA THR A 238 0.57 -3.37 8.42
C THR A 238 1.97 -3.90 8.67
N MET A 239 2.10 -5.20 8.89
CA MET A 239 3.41 -5.83 8.92
C MET A 239 3.90 -6.12 7.50
N GLN A 240 5.22 -6.11 7.30
CA GLN A 240 5.83 -6.32 5.99
C GLN A 240 6.30 -7.77 5.80
N GLY A 241 5.94 -8.34 4.65
CA GLY A 241 6.40 -9.67 4.20
C GLY A 241 5.68 -10.88 4.83
N ASN A 242 4.75 -10.69 5.77
CA ASN A 242 3.96 -11.77 6.38
C ASN A 242 2.46 -11.48 6.53
N ASP A 243 2.03 -10.33 6.03
CA ASP A 243 0.69 -9.80 6.22
C ASP A 243 -0.07 -9.77 4.89
N ARG A 244 -1.29 -10.33 4.88
CA ARG A 244 -2.27 -10.15 3.80
C ARG A 244 -3.61 -9.68 4.38
N SER A 245 -3.57 -8.62 5.15
CA SER A 245 -4.80 -8.00 5.65
C SER A 245 -5.55 -7.27 4.55
N GLY A 246 -6.88 -7.31 4.62
CA GLY A 246 -7.77 -6.51 3.77
C GLY A 246 -7.90 -5.11 4.36
N THR A 247 -7.28 -4.11 3.72
CA THR A 247 -7.19 -2.74 4.26
C THR A 247 -8.35 -1.83 3.83
N VAL A 248 -8.77 -1.92 2.56
CA VAL A 248 -9.83 -1.08 1.98
C VAL A 248 -10.95 -1.90 1.32
N ASN A 249 -11.14 -3.14 1.78
CA ASN A 249 -12.14 -4.04 1.18
C ASN A 249 -13.56 -3.75 1.68
N CYS A 250 -13.70 -3.11 2.86
CA CYS A 250 -14.96 -2.91 3.53
C CYS A 250 -15.15 -1.43 3.91
N ASN A 251 -15.88 -0.68 3.08
CA ASN A 251 -16.12 0.74 3.26
C ASN A 251 -17.61 1.07 3.51
N PRO A 252 -18.21 0.67 4.65
CA PRO A 252 -19.59 1.06 4.93
C PRO A 252 -19.69 2.58 5.08
N ASN A 253 -20.63 3.19 4.36
CA ASN A 253 -21.00 4.59 4.59
C ASN A 253 -21.84 4.67 5.87
N LEU A 254 -21.25 5.16 6.95
CA LEU A 254 -21.89 5.28 8.25
C LEU A 254 -23.08 6.23 8.21
N ALA A 255 -23.05 7.28 7.38
CA ALA A 255 -24.15 8.25 7.28
C ALA A 255 -25.43 7.61 6.73
N LYS A 256 -25.31 6.49 5.99
CA LYS A 256 -26.46 5.72 5.52
C LYS A 256 -27.33 5.21 6.68
N SER A 257 -26.74 4.94 7.85
CA SER A 257 -27.50 4.52 9.04
C SER A 257 -28.53 5.56 9.47
N ILE A 258 -28.22 6.86 9.34
CA ILE A 258 -29.15 7.96 9.66
C ILE A 258 -30.33 7.93 8.71
N GLU A 259 -30.05 7.82 7.41
CA GLU A 259 -31.09 7.70 6.38
C GLU A 259 -32.02 6.49 6.66
N LEU A 260 -31.45 5.31 6.90
CA LEU A 260 -32.23 4.12 7.20
C LEU A 260 -33.06 4.29 8.46
N THR A 261 -32.57 5.02 9.46
CA THR A 261 -33.33 5.31 10.69
C THR A 261 -34.55 6.19 10.38
N LEU A 262 -34.33 7.26 9.62
CA LEU A 262 -35.37 8.23 9.22
C LEU A 262 -36.40 7.65 8.24
N TRP A 263 -36.10 6.52 7.61
CA TRP A 263 -37.00 5.86 6.65
C TRP A 263 -37.42 4.45 7.10
N ASN A 264 -37.31 4.14 8.39
CA ASN A 264 -37.72 2.87 8.99
C ASN A 264 -37.14 1.64 8.24
N GLY A 265 -35.86 1.72 7.91
CA GLY A 265 -35.04 0.73 7.21
C GLY A 265 -35.14 0.77 5.69
N LYS A 266 -35.89 1.70 5.09
CA LYS A 266 -35.98 1.82 3.63
C LYS A 266 -34.95 2.79 3.08
N ASN A 267 -34.52 2.56 1.84
CA ASN A 267 -33.80 3.59 1.10
C ASN A 267 -34.69 4.82 0.91
N MET A 268 -34.10 6.00 1.07
CA MET A 268 -34.77 7.26 0.82
C MET A 268 -35.30 7.33 -0.61
N PRO A 269 -36.43 8.04 -0.83
CA PRO A 269 -36.93 8.26 -2.17
C PRO A 269 -35.94 9.09 -2.99
N ASP A 270 -35.44 8.52 -4.08
CA ASP A 270 -34.65 9.21 -5.09
C ASP A 270 -35.31 8.98 -6.48
N LYS A 271 -35.08 9.94 -7.39
CA LYS A 271 -35.55 9.96 -8.78
C LYS A 271 -34.48 9.44 -9.76
N SER A 272 -33.28 9.09 -9.29
CA SER A 272 -32.26 8.50 -10.15
C SER A 272 -32.57 7.04 -10.50
N ASP A 273 -32.32 6.66 -11.75
CA ASP A 273 -32.50 5.28 -12.26
C ASP A 273 -31.52 4.28 -11.63
N THR A 274 -30.51 4.76 -10.89
CA THR A 274 -29.52 3.94 -10.19
C THR A 274 -29.87 3.71 -8.71
N SER A 275 -30.93 4.33 -8.21
CA SER A 275 -31.34 4.18 -6.81
C SER A 275 -32.34 3.04 -6.60
N LYS A 276 -32.12 2.24 -5.56
CA LYS A 276 -33.09 1.26 -5.03
C LYS A 276 -34.17 1.94 -4.19
N SER A 277 -34.80 2.98 -4.76
CA SER A 277 -35.71 3.90 -4.11
C SER A 277 -36.84 3.16 -3.37
N ARG A 278 -37.02 3.46 -2.08
CA ARG A 278 -38.04 2.87 -1.19
C ARG A 278 -37.95 1.36 -0.94
N GLU A 279 -36.91 0.68 -1.42
CA GLU A 279 -36.64 -0.72 -1.12
C GLU A 279 -36.33 -0.87 0.38
N GLN A 280 -36.89 -1.91 1.02
CA GLN A 280 -36.54 -2.25 2.40
C GLN A 280 -35.15 -2.88 2.40
N PHE A 281 -34.17 -2.15 2.95
CA PHE A 281 -32.79 -2.60 3.02
C PHE A 281 -32.42 -2.99 4.44
N GLY A 282 -32.55 -2.06 5.39
CA GLY A 282 -32.33 -2.30 6.83
C GLY A 282 -33.56 -2.84 7.56
N PRO A 283 -33.41 -3.21 8.85
CA PRO A 283 -34.51 -3.64 9.69
C PRO A 283 -35.55 -2.53 9.89
N LYS A 284 -36.80 -2.89 10.22
CA LYS A 284 -37.80 -1.92 10.65
C LYS A 284 -37.57 -1.56 12.11
N THR A 285 -37.09 -0.35 12.36
CA THR A 285 -36.70 0.14 13.69
C THR A 285 -37.72 1.07 14.33
N GLY A 286 -38.87 1.28 13.68
CA GLY A 286 -39.90 2.21 14.12
C GLY A 286 -40.04 3.38 13.16
N ASP A 287 -41.23 3.99 13.17
CA ASP A 287 -41.47 5.21 12.41
C ASP A 287 -40.92 6.40 13.21
N PRO A 288 -39.95 7.15 12.67
CA PRO A 288 -39.28 8.22 13.40
C PRO A 288 -40.20 9.36 13.82
N GLU A 289 -41.35 9.54 13.17
CA GLU A 289 -42.34 10.55 13.60
C GLU A 289 -42.98 10.20 14.96
N ASN A 290 -42.84 8.96 15.42
CA ASN A 290 -43.38 8.48 16.71
C ASN A 290 -42.32 8.37 17.82
N PHE A 291 -41.06 8.73 17.58
CA PHE A 291 -40.06 8.74 18.65
C PHE A 291 -40.23 9.99 19.52
N GLU A 292 -40.48 9.79 20.81
CA GLU A 292 -40.69 10.86 21.79
C GLU A 292 -39.39 11.22 22.53
N THR A 293 -38.38 10.34 22.49
CA THR A 293 -37.11 10.54 23.18
C THR A 293 -35.90 10.30 22.29
N TRP A 294 -34.78 10.96 22.63
CA TRP A 294 -33.49 10.71 22.02
C TRP A 294 -33.07 9.23 22.12
N GLU A 295 -33.38 8.57 23.24
CA GLU A 295 -33.01 7.18 23.46
C GLU A 295 -33.71 6.22 22.48
N GLU A 296 -34.97 6.49 22.13
CA GLU A 296 -35.70 5.73 21.11
C GLU A 296 -35.05 5.89 19.73
N PHE A 297 -34.72 7.13 19.33
CA PHE A 297 -34.01 7.39 18.08
C PHE A 297 -32.62 6.73 18.07
N TRP A 298 -31.84 6.89 19.14
CA TRP A 298 -30.52 6.32 19.29
C TRP A 298 -30.54 4.80 19.16
N ASN A 299 -31.49 4.13 19.82
CA ASN A 299 -31.65 2.69 19.73
C ASN A 299 -32.03 2.24 18.31
N ALA A 300 -32.94 2.97 17.65
CA ALA A 300 -33.31 2.70 16.26
C ALA A 300 -32.08 2.85 15.33
N TRP A 301 -31.33 3.93 15.47
CA TRP A 301 -30.09 4.18 14.73
C TRP A 301 -29.03 3.11 14.96
N PHE A 302 -28.84 2.72 16.22
CA PHE A 302 -27.86 1.72 16.59
C PHE A 302 -28.16 0.35 15.97
N GLU A 303 -29.44 -0.02 15.86
CA GLU A 303 -29.84 -1.24 15.14
C GLU A 303 -29.61 -1.16 13.63
N GLN A 304 -29.82 0.02 13.00
CA GLN A 304 -29.45 0.22 11.59
C GLN A 304 -27.93 0.12 11.38
N MET A 305 -27.14 0.69 12.30
CA MET A 305 -25.68 0.61 12.25
C MET A 305 -25.19 -0.83 12.36
N LYS A 306 -25.70 -1.59 13.35
CA LYS A 306 -25.41 -3.03 13.51
C LYS A 306 -25.74 -3.80 12.24
N PHE A 307 -26.89 -3.52 11.62
CA PHE A 307 -27.29 -4.15 10.38
C PHE A 307 -26.28 -3.87 9.25
N ILE A 308 -25.90 -2.61 9.04
CA ILE A 308 -24.92 -2.23 8.00
C ILE A 308 -23.60 -2.98 8.19
N ILE A 309 -23.06 -2.99 9.41
CA ILE A 309 -21.80 -3.68 9.70
C ILE A 309 -21.90 -5.19 9.43
N ARG A 310 -22.99 -5.84 9.89
CA ARG A 310 -23.20 -7.28 9.64
C ARG A 310 -23.31 -7.58 8.15
N TYR A 311 -24.10 -6.81 7.42
CA TYR A 311 -24.29 -6.97 5.99
C TYR A 311 -22.96 -6.81 5.24
N THR A 312 -22.14 -5.81 5.60
CA THR A 312 -20.81 -5.63 5.03
C THR A 312 -19.91 -6.85 5.25
N VAL A 313 -19.89 -7.39 6.47
CA VAL A 313 -19.08 -8.59 6.79
C VAL A 313 -19.56 -9.81 6.02
N GLU A 314 -20.88 -10.03 5.90
CA GLU A 314 -21.45 -11.15 5.13
C GLU A 314 -21.04 -11.10 3.66
N VAL A 315 -21.15 -9.92 3.04
CA VAL A 315 -20.75 -9.71 1.64
C VAL A 315 -19.24 -9.90 1.46
N ASN A 316 -18.43 -9.39 2.39
CA ASN A 316 -16.98 -9.56 2.34
C ASN A 316 -16.58 -11.03 2.45
N ASN A 317 -17.15 -11.77 3.40
CA ASN A 317 -16.84 -13.19 3.57
C ASN A 317 -17.18 -14.01 2.32
N LEU A 318 -18.36 -13.76 1.72
CA LEU A 318 -18.73 -14.40 0.47
C LEU A 318 -17.74 -14.08 -0.66
N THR A 319 -17.31 -12.82 -0.75
CA THR A 319 -16.34 -12.38 -1.77
C THR A 319 -14.99 -13.05 -1.57
N GLU A 320 -14.48 -13.09 -0.35
CA GLU A 320 -13.18 -13.69 -0.03
C GLU A 320 -13.20 -15.22 -0.21
N GLU A 321 -14.31 -15.91 0.09
CA GLU A 321 -14.48 -17.33 -0.19
C GLU A 321 -14.37 -17.61 -1.70
N LEU A 322 -15.10 -16.87 -2.53
CA LEU A 322 -15.04 -16.99 -3.98
C LEU A 322 -13.64 -16.67 -4.54
N ARG A 323 -12.97 -15.64 -4.01
CA ARG A 323 -11.60 -15.29 -4.42
C ARG A 323 -10.60 -16.37 -4.03
N GLY A 324 -10.74 -16.94 -2.83
CA GLY A 324 -9.91 -18.04 -2.34
C GLY A 324 -10.09 -19.31 -3.17
N GLU A 325 -11.30 -19.60 -3.65
CA GLU A 325 -11.57 -20.76 -4.50
C GLU A 325 -11.11 -20.56 -5.95
N PHE A 326 -11.48 -19.44 -6.56
CA PHE A 326 -11.37 -19.28 -8.02
C PHE A 326 -10.17 -18.43 -8.48
N LEU A 327 -9.55 -17.66 -7.59
CA LEU A 327 -8.49 -16.71 -7.95
C LEU A 327 -7.23 -16.86 -7.07
N PRO A 328 -6.61 -18.05 -6.95
CA PRO A 328 -5.37 -18.19 -6.19
C PRO A 328 -4.22 -17.36 -6.81
N THR A 329 -3.31 -16.88 -5.97
CA THR A 329 -2.13 -16.09 -6.38
C THR A 329 -0.83 -16.77 -5.91
N PRO A 330 -0.42 -17.84 -6.61
CA PRO A 330 0.65 -18.71 -6.16
C PRO A 330 2.05 -18.11 -6.24
N TYR A 331 2.28 -17.03 -7.00
CA TYR A 331 3.54 -16.29 -6.99
C TYR A 331 3.61 -15.36 -5.77
N VAL A 332 2.58 -14.58 -5.46
CA VAL A 332 2.51 -13.80 -4.20
C VAL A 332 2.71 -14.70 -2.98
N SER A 333 2.11 -15.90 -3.01
CA SER A 333 2.29 -16.90 -1.96
C SER A 333 3.76 -17.36 -1.76
N THR A 334 4.65 -17.17 -2.74
CA THR A 334 6.08 -17.53 -2.58
C THR A 334 6.88 -16.52 -1.74
N ILE A 335 6.36 -15.31 -1.57
CA ILE A 335 7.08 -14.18 -0.94
C ILE A 335 6.42 -13.67 0.35
N VAL A 336 5.22 -14.17 0.68
CA VAL A 336 4.53 -13.87 1.94
C VAL A 336 4.76 -15.02 2.91
N ARG A 337 5.40 -14.74 4.06
CA ARG A 337 5.66 -15.73 5.12
C ARG A 337 4.36 -16.35 5.63
N GLY A 338 4.44 -17.61 6.04
CA GLY A 338 3.31 -18.43 6.45
C GLY A 338 2.76 -19.28 5.30
N CYS A 339 2.70 -18.75 4.07
CA CYS A 339 2.11 -19.49 2.94
C CYS A 339 2.85 -20.79 2.63
N ALA A 340 4.19 -20.75 2.62
CA ALA A 340 5.00 -21.93 2.33
C ALA A 340 4.96 -22.94 3.48
N GLU A 341 5.03 -22.46 4.72
CA GLU A 341 5.00 -23.25 5.94
C GLU A 341 3.65 -23.98 6.10
N ASN A 342 2.56 -23.30 5.79
CA ASN A 342 1.21 -23.84 5.87
C ASN A 342 0.81 -24.64 4.63
N GLY A 343 1.54 -24.51 3.52
CA GLY A 343 1.18 -25.14 2.25
C GLY A 343 -0.11 -24.60 1.63
N LEU A 344 -0.46 -23.35 1.94
CA LEU A 344 -1.70 -22.69 1.53
C LEU A 344 -1.41 -21.44 0.70
N ASP A 345 -2.32 -21.11 -0.21
CA ASP A 345 -2.27 -19.86 -0.97
C ASP A 345 -2.51 -18.65 -0.04
N VAL A 346 -1.97 -17.49 -0.43
CA VAL A 346 -2.11 -16.23 0.28
C VAL A 346 -3.59 -15.83 0.49
N ARG A 347 -4.49 -16.22 -0.43
CA ARG A 347 -5.95 -16.00 -0.36
C ARG A 347 -6.73 -17.09 0.37
N GLN A 348 -6.04 -18.16 0.79
CA GLN A 348 -6.65 -19.31 1.46
C GLN A 348 -6.18 -19.44 2.92
N GLY A 349 -5.73 -18.32 3.51
CA GLY A 349 -5.28 -18.28 4.91
C GLY A 349 -3.84 -18.76 5.12
N GLY A 350 -3.01 -18.78 4.07
CA GLY A 350 -1.56 -19.04 4.19
C GLY A 350 -0.78 -18.06 5.07
N PRO A 351 -0.99 -16.73 5.01
CA PRO A 351 -0.16 -15.74 5.69
C PRO A 351 -0.23 -15.83 7.22
N GLU A 352 0.84 -15.38 7.89
CA GLU A 352 0.89 -15.28 9.35
C GLU A 352 -0.16 -14.30 9.89
N LEU A 353 -0.35 -13.16 9.20
CA LEU A 353 -1.31 -12.11 9.55
C LEU A 353 -2.33 -11.89 8.42
N ARG A 354 -3.60 -11.73 8.79
CA ARG A 354 -4.75 -11.73 7.87
C ARG A 354 -5.97 -11.04 8.47
N PHE A 355 -5.79 -9.79 8.90
CA PHE A 355 -6.88 -8.98 9.44
C PHE A 355 -7.81 -8.46 8.34
N ILE A 356 -8.96 -7.94 8.76
CA ILE A 356 -9.90 -7.23 7.89
C ILE A 356 -10.19 -5.90 8.55
N THR A 357 -10.03 -4.83 7.79
CA THR A 357 -10.35 -3.46 8.21
C THR A 357 -11.76 -3.10 7.76
N ILE A 358 -12.57 -2.57 8.69
CA ILE A 358 -13.86 -1.95 8.38
C ILE A 358 -13.66 -0.43 8.42
N GLU A 359 -13.59 0.21 7.26
CA GLU A 359 -13.38 1.65 7.15
C GLU A 359 -14.72 2.38 7.07
N GLY A 360 -15.14 2.94 8.21
CA GLY A 360 -16.38 3.70 8.32
C GLY A 360 -16.30 5.07 7.63
N VAL A 361 -16.82 5.17 6.42
CA VAL A 361 -16.87 6.42 5.64
C VAL A 361 -17.99 7.32 6.15
N GLY A 362 -17.79 8.64 6.12
CA GLY A 362 -18.83 9.61 6.53
C GLY A 362 -19.00 9.72 8.04
N TYR A 363 -17.94 9.42 8.82
CA TYR A 363 -17.96 9.50 10.28
C TYR A 363 -18.42 10.88 10.79
N ALA A 364 -17.77 11.97 10.35
CA ALA A 364 -18.12 13.32 10.77
C ALA A 364 -19.58 13.68 10.44
N THR A 365 -20.03 13.39 9.21
CA THR A 365 -21.43 13.59 8.80
C THR A 365 -22.42 12.81 9.68
N THR A 366 -22.05 11.59 10.08
CA THR A 366 -22.89 10.78 10.98
C THR A 366 -22.98 11.43 12.35
N VAL A 367 -21.86 11.84 12.93
CA VAL A 367 -21.79 12.50 14.25
C VAL A 367 -22.56 13.83 14.23
N ASP A 368 -22.32 14.68 13.24
CA ASP A 368 -22.99 15.98 13.13
C ASP A 368 -24.50 15.83 12.94
N SER A 369 -24.94 14.81 12.18
CA SER A 369 -26.36 14.49 12.03
C SER A 369 -26.98 14.05 13.35
N LEU A 370 -26.29 13.20 14.12
CA LEU A 370 -26.73 12.73 15.43
C LEU A 370 -26.80 13.87 16.45
N LEU A 371 -25.89 14.84 16.38
CA LEU A 371 -25.89 16.00 17.29
C LEU A 371 -26.97 17.03 16.94
N ALA A 372 -27.42 17.07 15.68
CA ALA A 372 -28.45 18.00 15.22
C ALA A 372 -29.87 17.54 15.52
N ILE A 373 -30.08 16.22 15.61
CA ILE A 373 -31.32 15.56 16.04
C ILE A 373 -31.40 15.61 17.56
#